data_AF-A0A0A9ZG17-F1
#
_entry.id   AF-A0A0A9ZG17-F1
#
_cell.length_a   1.000
_cell.length_b   1.000
_cell.length_c   1.000
_cell.angle_alpha   90.00
_cell.angle_beta   90.00
_cell.angle_gamma   90.00
#
_symmetry.space_group_name_H-M   'P 1'
#
loop_
_entity.id
_entity.type
_entity.pdbx_description
1 polymer ?
#
loop_
_entity_poly.entity_id
_entity_poly.type
_entity_poly.pdbx_seq_one_letter_code
_entity_poly.pdbx_strand_id
1 'polypeptide(L)'
;MTTEILRNMLYRGSEILHEVAWVLFDEIHYMRDRTRGVVWEEAIILLPTTVHMVFLSATIANAQEFAAWIATLHSSVCTVVYTEYRPTPLQHYLYPCTGQGMYCIYDSQCVFREHNYEIVLQELNGISRELRSNKRQRTTGASDGSNGGTNSIQLSTNNDTSINQVIRTIQEKRLDPCIIFSFSKRECEQYASQVELNFCNSQERKLIHRIFTNAINILKQEDRELPQVQNIFPYLQRGIGIHHSGL
;
A
#
# COMPACT_ATOMS: atom_id res chain seq x y z
N MET A 1 8.16 -17.50 -12.81
CA MET A 1 7.35 -18.50 -12.06
C MET A 1 7.17 -18.00 -10.63
N THR A 2 6.11 -18.39 -9.92
CA THR A 2 5.96 -18.01 -8.51
C THR A 2 6.77 -18.94 -7.59
N THR A 3 7.03 -18.50 -6.36
CA THR A 3 7.75 -19.30 -5.35
C THR A 3 7.01 -20.60 -5.02
N GLU A 4 5.68 -20.60 -5.04
CA GLU A 4 4.86 -21.81 -4.85
C GLU A 4 5.08 -22.83 -5.97
N ILE A 5 5.19 -22.38 -7.23
CA ILE A 5 5.47 -23.28 -8.36
C ILE A 5 6.87 -23.87 -8.21
N LEU A 6 7.87 -23.05 -7.84
CA LEU A 6 9.23 -23.52 -7.62
C LEU A 6 9.30 -24.58 -6.52
N ARG A 7 8.66 -24.30 -5.38
CA ARG A 7 8.55 -25.26 -4.28
C ARG A 7 7.89 -26.56 -4.73
N ASN A 8 6.80 -26.49 -5.49
CA ASN A 8 6.12 -27.68 -5.98
C ASN A 8 6.99 -28.48 -6.98
N MET A 9 7.79 -27.80 -7.80
CA MET A 9 8.77 -28.46 -8.68
C MET A 9 9.88 -29.16 -7.89
N LEU A 10 10.33 -28.55 -6.79
CA LEU A 10 11.32 -29.14 -5.87
C LEU A 10 10.76 -30.40 -5.19
N TYR A 11 9.53 -30.35 -4.67
CA TYR A 11 8.89 -31.53 -4.07
C TYR A 11 8.67 -32.67 -5.06
N ARG A 12 8.40 -32.35 -6.33
CA ARG A 12 8.16 -33.36 -7.38
C ARG A 12 9.43 -33.89 -8.03
N GLY A 13 10.60 -33.32 -7.72
CA GLY A 13 11.86 -33.68 -8.37
C GLY A 13 11.83 -33.40 -9.87
N SER A 14 11.32 -32.22 -10.27
CA SER A 14 11.23 -31.84 -11.68
C SER A 14 12.60 -31.84 -12.36
N GLU A 15 12.73 -32.55 -13.49
CA GLU A 15 14.00 -32.67 -14.23
C GLU A 15 14.60 -31.32 -14.67
N ILE A 16 13.74 -30.33 -14.94
CA ILE A 16 14.13 -28.94 -15.27
C ILE A 16 15.13 -28.36 -14.26
N LEU A 17 15.04 -28.74 -12.98
CA LEU A 17 15.94 -28.21 -11.94
C LEU A 17 17.39 -28.67 -12.11
N HIS A 18 17.66 -29.75 -12.85
CA HIS A 18 19.02 -30.20 -13.15
C HIS A 18 19.76 -29.27 -14.12
N GLU A 19 19.03 -28.51 -14.94
CA GLU A 19 19.59 -27.58 -15.92
C GLU A 19 19.70 -26.15 -15.37
N VAL A 20 19.18 -25.90 -14.16
CA VAL A 20 19.17 -24.57 -13.54
C VAL A 20 20.47 -24.33 -12.80
N ALA A 21 21.23 -23.34 -13.25
CA ALA A 21 22.44 -22.89 -12.55
C ALA A 21 22.19 -21.71 -11.60
N TRP A 22 21.19 -20.86 -11.88
CA TRP A 22 20.93 -19.64 -11.13
C TRP A 22 19.44 -19.47 -10.85
N VAL A 23 19.10 -19.12 -9.61
CA VAL A 23 17.72 -18.76 -9.20
C VAL A 23 17.72 -17.34 -8.63
N LEU A 24 16.83 -16.52 -9.16
CA LEU A 24 16.62 -15.14 -8.69
C LEU A 24 15.39 -15.11 -7.79
N PHE A 25 15.61 -14.70 -6.55
CA PHE A 25 14.57 -14.44 -5.56
C PHE A 25 14.33 -12.93 -5.50
N ASP A 26 13.24 -12.49 -6.10
CA ASP A 26 12.82 -11.10 -6.08
C ASP A 26 12.01 -10.79 -4.81
N GLU A 27 12.15 -9.58 -4.27
CA GLU A 27 11.47 -9.12 -3.04
C GLU A 27 11.48 -10.11 -1.86
N ILE A 28 12.65 -10.71 -1.58
CA ILE A 28 12.83 -11.74 -0.52
C ILE A 28 12.40 -11.26 0.87
N HIS A 29 12.30 -9.94 1.10
CA HIS A 29 11.80 -9.37 2.35
C HIS A 29 10.34 -9.78 2.67
N TYR A 30 9.59 -10.30 1.68
CA TYR A 30 8.29 -10.94 1.90
C TYR A 30 8.34 -12.26 2.67
N MET A 31 9.53 -12.82 2.92
CA MET A 31 9.71 -13.96 3.83
C MET A 31 9.20 -13.66 5.26
N ARG A 32 9.05 -12.38 5.62
CA ARG A 32 8.45 -11.95 6.91
C ARG A 32 6.93 -12.14 6.98
N ASP A 33 6.26 -12.42 5.86
CA ASP A 33 4.83 -12.70 5.85
C ASP A 33 4.55 -14.00 6.63
N ARG A 34 3.71 -13.92 7.67
CA ARG A 34 3.40 -15.06 8.56
C ARG A 34 2.76 -16.24 7.83
N THR A 35 2.07 -15.99 6.72
CA THR A 35 1.30 -16.99 5.99
C THR A 35 2.04 -17.51 4.78
N ARG A 36 2.71 -16.62 4.03
CA ARG A 36 3.38 -16.98 2.77
C ARG A 36 4.89 -17.09 2.88
N GLY A 37 5.49 -16.59 3.97
CA GLY A 37 6.93 -16.59 4.18
C GLY A 37 7.54 -18.00 4.24
N VAL A 38 6.78 -18.97 4.76
CA VAL A 38 7.18 -20.39 4.85
C VAL A 38 7.52 -20.96 3.46
N VAL A 39 6.82 -20.52 2.40
CA VAL A 39 7.06 -21.01 1.04
C VAL A 39 8.46 -20.60 0.55
N TRP A 40 8.93 -19.41 0.94
CA TRP A 40 10.27 -18.93 0.59
C TRP A 40 11.34 -19.73 1.31
N GLU A 41 11.16 -19.94 2.62
CA GLU A 41 12.07 -20.74 3.44
C GLU A 41 12.18 -22.18 2.91
N GLU A 42 11.04 -22.85 2.68
CA GLU A 42 10.99 -24.20 2.11
C GLU A 42 11.68 -24.28 0.74
N ALA A 43 11.42 -23.30 -0.14
CA ALA A 43 12.05 -23.27 -1.46
C ALA A 43 13.57 -23.11 -1.38
N ILE A 44 14.07 -22.26 -0.49
CA ILE A 44 15.51 -22.06 -0.28
C ILE A 44 16.16 -23.31 0.32
N ILE A 45 15.52 -23.95 1.30
CA ILE A 45 16.05 -25.15 1.96
C ILE A 45 16.15 -26.33 0.97
N LEU A 46 15.14 -26.50 0.12
CA LEU A 46 15.06 -27.63 -0.80
C LEU A 46 15.90 -27.46 -2.07
N LEU A 47 16.41 -26.25 -2.34
CA LEU A 47 17.24 -26.04 -3.52
C LEU A 47 18.54 -26.86 -3.46
N PRO A 48 19.00 -27.43 -4.58
CA PRO A 48 20.29 -28.12 -4.61
C PRO A 48 21.44 -27.13 -4.37
N THR A 49 22.50 -27.58 -3.69
CA THR A 49 23.72 -26.78 -3.41
C THR A 49 24.51 -26.41 -4.67
N THR A 50 24.23 -27.05 -5.80
CA THR A 50 24.81 -26.73 -7.11
C THR A 50 24.24 -25.44 -7.71
N VAL A 51 23.10 -24.96 -7.20
CA VAL A 51 22.39 -23.80 -7.73
C VAL A 51 22.88 -22.53 -7.03
N HIS A 52 23.26 -21.53 -7.81
CA HIS A 52 23.59 -20.21 -7.30
C HIS A 52 22.32 -19.38 -7.10
N MET A 53 22.31 -18.57 -6.05
CA MET A 53 21.14 -17.76 -5.67
C MET A 53 21.47 -16.28 -5.73
N VAL A 54 20.53 -15.51 -6.27
CA VAL A 54 20.56 -14.04 -6.24
C VAL A 54 19.33 -13.56 -5.49
N PHE A 55 19.53 -12.76 -4.45
CA PHE A 55 18.46 -12.23 -3.62
C PHE A 55 18.32 -10.73 -3.84
N LEU A 56 17.14 -10.29 -4.28
CA LEU A 56 16.77 -8.89 -4.39
C LEU A 56 15.81 -8.57 -3.24
N SER A 57 16.12 -7.54 -2.46
CA SER A 57 15.40 -7.20 -1.25
C SER A 57 15.29 -5.68 -1.09
N ALA A 58 14.20 -5.22 -0.48
CA ALA A 58 14.18 -3.93 0.20
C ALA A 58 15.19 -3.90 1.36
N THR A 59 15.48 -2.70 1.87
CA THR A 59 16.40 -2.48 3.00
C THR A 59 15.91 -3.21 4.26
N ILE A 60 16.66 -4.22 4.69
CA ILE A 60 16.42 -4.98 5.92
C ILE A 60 17.63 -4.84 6.86
N ALA A 61 17.39 -4.64 8.16
CA ALA A 61 18.46 -4.46 9.14
C ALA A 61 19.30 -5.74 9.35
N ASN A 62 18.71 -6.92 9.17
CA ASN A 62 19.32 -8.22 9.46
C ASN A 62 19.84 -8.95 8.20
N ALA A 63 20.27 -8.21 7.17
CA ALA A 63 20.76 -8.81 5.92
C ALA A 63 21.96 -9.75 6.12
N GLN A 64 22.84 -9.45 7.07
CA GLN A 64 24.01 -10.28 7.38
C GLN A 64 23.63 -11.62 8.02
N GLU A 65 22.66 -11.63 8.93
CA GLU A 65 22.14 -12.86 9.54
C GLU A 65 21.50 -13.76 8.48
N PHE A 66 20.74 -13.17 7.56
CA PHE A 66 20.15 -13.90 6.44
C PHE A 66 21.24 -14.55 5.57
N ALA A 67 22.27 -13.80 5.17
CA ALA A 67 23.36 -14.35 4.37
C ALA A 67 24.15 -15.44 5.11
N ALA A 68 24.35 -15.31 6.43
CA ALA A 68 25.00 -16.33 7.24
C ALA A 68 24.16 -17.62 7.31
N TRP A 69 22.84 -17.51 7.42
CA TRP A 69 21.92 -18.64 7.36
C TRP A 69 22.00 -19.35 6.01
N ILE A 70 21.96 -18.62 4.90
CA ILE A 70 22.11 -19.18 3.54
C ILE A 70 23.46 -19.88 3.38
N ALA A 71 24.54 -19.24 3.84
CA ALA A 71 25.88 -19.79 3.72
C ALA A 71 26.06 -21.09 4.51
N THR A 72 25.43 -21.18 5.69
CA THR A 72 25.42 -22.39 6.51
C THR A 72 24.60 -23.51 5.86
N LEU A 73 23.44 -23.17 5.30
CA LEU A 73 22.52 -24.11 4.69
C LEU A 73 23.11 -24.76 3.42
N HIS A 74 23.68 -23.95 2.53
CA HIS A 74 24.14 -24.39 1.19
C HIS A 74 25.65 -24.63 1.11
N SER A 75 26.39 -24.42 2.20
CA SER A 75 27.86 -24.48 2.21
C SER A 75 28.52 -23.62 1.12
N SER A 76 27.91 -22.46 0.83
CA SER A 76 28.31 -21.54 -0.25
C SER A 76 28.52 -20.13 0.27
N VAL A 77 29.42 -19.35 -0.33
CA VAL A 77 29.63 -17.95 0.07
C VAL A 77 28.45 -17.08 -0.40
N CYS A 78 27.78 -16.41 0.54
CA CYS A 78 26.72 -15.44 0.25
C CYS A 78 27.22 -14.02 0.55
N THR A 79 27.45 -13.22 -0.49
CA THR A 79 27.89 -11.82 -0.34
C THR A 79 26.68 -10.89 -0.19
N VAL A 80 26.75 -9.98 0.80
CA VAL A 80 25.71 -8.96 1.01
C VAL A 80 26.17 -7.64 0.42
N VAL A 81 25.35 -7.08 -0.47
CA VAL A 81 25.49 -5.70 -0.96
C VAL A 81 24.35 -4.88 -0.38
N TYR A 82 24.66 -3.95 0.51
CA TYR A 82 23.69 -3.12 1.22
C TYR A 82 23.89 -1.65 0.87
N THR A 83 22.78 -0.92 0.71
CA THR A 83 22.80 0.52 0.45
C THR A 83 21.57 1.18 1.08
N GLU A 84 21.78 2.34 1.69
CA GLU A 84 20.71 3.23 2.19
C GLU A 84 20.42 4.37 1.22
N TYR A 85 21.17 4.43 0.11
CA TYR A 85 21.00 5.47 -0.89
C TYR A 85 19.61 5.36 -1.52
N ARG A 86 18.84 6.44 -1.39
CA ARG A 86 17.55 6.60 -2.05
C ARG A 86 17.69 7.56 -3.23
N PRO A 87 17.40 7.12 -4.47
CA PRO A 87 17.51 7.99 -5.66
C PRO A 87 16.63 9.24 -5.62
N THR A 88 15.44 9.14 -5.03
CA THR A 88 14.50 10.26 -4.88
C THR A 88 14.29 10.55 -3.38
N PRO A 89 14.90 11.62 -2.84
CA PRO A 89 14.71 12.01 -1.45
C PRO A 89 13.23 12.22 -1.13
N LEU A 90 12.80 11.76 0.05
CA LEU A 90 11.41 11.89 0.49
C LEU A 90 11.26 13.05 1.47
N GLN A 91 10.10 13.67 1.44
CA GLN A 91 9.65 14.64 2.44
C GLN A 91 8.39 14.08 3.08
N HIS A 92 8.31 14.14 4.41
CA HIS A 92 7.18 13.60 5.16
C HIS A 92 6.31 14.73 5.67
N TYR A 93 5.04 14.67 5.36
CA TYR A 93 4.05 15.66 5.78
C TYR A 93 2.96 15.01 6.63
N LEU A 94 2.44 15.78 7.58
CA LEU A 94 1.21 15.44 8.31
C LEU A 94 0.07 16.34 7.82
N TYR A 95 -1.10 15.73 7.63
CA TYR A 95 -2.34 16.39 7.25
C TYR A 95 -3.39 16.08 8.34
N PRO A 96 -3.64 17.00 9.29
CA PRO A 96 -4.60 16.78 10.37
C PRO A 96 -6.04 16.71 9.85
N CYS A 97 -6.88 15.88 10.48
CA CYS A 97 -8.29 15.69 10.09
C CYS A 97 -9.19 16.93 10.26
N THR A 98 -8.65 18.05 10.73
CA THR A 98 -9.36 19.33 10.91
C THR A 98 -8.75 20.48 10.15
N GLY A 99 -7.54 20.28 9.64
CA GLY A 99 -6.73 21.33 9.07
C GLY A 99 -6.92 21.43 7.56
N GLN A 100 -6.73 22.64 7.04
CA GLN A 100 -6.52 22.87 5.60
C GLN A 100 -5.02 22.81 5.23
N GLY A 101 -4.15 22.52 6.20
CA GLY A 101 -2.71 22.66 6.08
C GLY A 101 -1.96 21.32 6.05
N MET A 102 -0.98 21.24 5.15
CA MET A 102 -0.01 20.14 5.10
C MET A 102 1.30 20.59 5.75
N TYR A 103 1.69 19.97 6.86
CA TYR A 103 2.85 20.37 7.68
C TYR A 103 4.04 19.44 7.45
N CYS A 104 5.19 20.00 7.06
CA CYS A 104 6.41 19.22 6.81
C CYS A 104 7.06 18.80 8.13
N ILE A 105 7.16 17.50 8.39
CA ILE A 105 7.75 16.94 9.60
C ILE A 105 9.19 16.48 9.37
N TYR A 106 9.45 15.82 8.24
CA TYR A 106 10.81 15.51 7.81
C TYR A 106 11.04 16.12 6.44
N ASP A 107 12.14 16.86 6.28
CA ASP A 107 12.53 17.35 4.97
C ASP A 107 13.38 16.33 4.20
N SER A 108 13.83 16.70 3.00
CA SER A 108 14.59 15.85 2.09
C SER A 108 15.97 15.45 2.63
N GLN A 109 16.43 16.06 3.72
CA GLN A 109 17.67 15.73 4.40
C GLN A 109 17.43 14.86 5.64
N CYS A 110 16.20 14.35 5.81
CA CYS A 110 15.75 13.59 6.97
C CYS A 110 15.86 14.37 8.29
N VAL A 111 15.80 15.72 8.25
CA VAL A 111 15.81 16.55 9.46
C VAL A 111 14.39 16.69 10.00
N PHE A 112 14.22 16.33 11.28
CA PHE A 112 12.94 16.43 11.99
C PHE A 112 12.63 17.88 12.37
N ARG A 113 11.42 18.35 12.05
CA ARG A 113 10.92 19.70 12.35
C ARG A 113 9.95 19.66 13.53
N GLU A 114 10.51 19.74 14.73
CA GLU A 114 9.77 19.67 15.99
C GLU A 114 8.67 20.73 16.11
N HIS A 115 8.95 21.97 15.71
CA HIS A 115 7.96 23.06 15.75
C HIS A 115 6.68 22.75 14.96
N ASN A 116 6.81 22.18 13.76
CA ASN A 116 5.66 21.80 12.94
C ASN A 116 4.88 20.64 13.56
N TYR A 117 5.59 19.71 14.21
CA TYR A 117 4.97 18.61 14.91
C TYR A 117 4.17 19.08 16.14
N GLU A 118 4.71 20.02 16.91
CA GLU A 118 4.01 20.62 18.05
C GLU A 118 2.71 21.33 17.64
N ILE A 119 2.73 22.08 16.53
CA ILE A 119 1.54 22.75 15.99
C ILE A 119 0.45 21.70 15.68
N VAL A 120 0.81 20.62 14.99
CA VAL A 120 -0.12 19.53 14.66
C VAL A 120 -0.69 18.89 15.92
N LEU A 121 0.13 18.65 16.95
CA LEU A 121 -0.34 18.10 18.22
C LEU A 121 -1.29 19.03 18.95
N GLN A 122 -1.04 20.34 18.94
CA GLN A 122 -1.94 21.33 19.54
C GLN A 122 -3.30 21.35 18.85
N GLU A 123 -3.31 21.27 17.51
CA GLU A 123 -4.52 21.19 16.71
C GLU A 123 -5.33 19.94 17.08
N LEU A 124 -4.70 18.75 17.07
CA LEU A 124 -5.34 17.48 17.41
C LEU A 124 -5.87 17.43 18.86
N ASN A 125 -5.15 18.04 19.80
CA ASN A 125 -5.56 18.12 21.21
C ASN A 125 -6.72 19.11 21.44
N GLY A 126 -6.87 20.14 20.60
CA GLY A 126 -8.05 21.01 20.59
C GLY A 126 -9.32 20.20 20.29
N ILE A 127 -9.27 19.38 19.25
CA ILE A 127 -10.38 18.51 18.81
C ILE A 127 -10.78 17.53 19.90
N SER A 128 -9.79 16.86 20.51
CA SER A 128 -10.05 15.87 21.57
C SER A 128 -10.77 16.50 22.76
N ARG A 129 -10.56 17.80 23.02
CA ARG A 129 -11.26 18.55 24.08
C ARG A 129 -12.68 18.94 23.66
N GLU A 130 -12.89 19.41 22.43
CA GLU A 130 -14.23 19.74 21.90
C GLU A 130 -15.14 18.50 21.77
N LEU A 131 -14.60 17.36 21.34
CA LEU A 131 -15.34 16.10 21.29
C LEU A 131 -15.76 15.64 22.70
N ARG A 132 -14.91 15.88 23.71
CA ARG A 132 -15.22 15.57 25.13
C ARG A 132 -16.25 16.53 25.72
N SER A 133 -16.26 17.81 25.34
CA SER A 133 -17.26 18.78 25.83
C SER A 133 -18.65 18.53 25.21
N ASN A 134 -18.73 18.24 23.91
CA ASN A 134 -19.99 17.89 23.24
C ASN A 134 -20.64 16.60 23.80
N LYS A 135 -19.83 15.66 24.29
CA LYS A 135 -20.34 14.45 24.94
C LYS A 135 -21.00 14.73 26.31
N ARG A 136 -20.52 15.74 27.05
CA ARG A 136 -21.11 16.17 28.34
C ARG A 136 -22.46 16.90 28.18
N GLN A 137 -22.67 17.59 27.05
CA GLN A 137 -23.93 18.28 26.75
C GLN A 137 -25.05 17.33 26.33
N ARG A 138 -24.73 16.16 25.74
CA ARG A 138 -25.72 15.12 25.42
C ARG A 138 -26.18 14.28 26.62
N THR A 139 -25.48 14.33 27.75
CA THR A 139 -25.83 13.57 28.97
C THR A 139 -26.74 14.32 29.95
N THR A 140 -27.08 15.59 29.71
CA THR A 140 -27.97 16.37 30.60
C THR A 140 -29.45 16.34 30.22
N GLY A 141 -29.88 15.44 29.32
CA GLY A 141 -31.24 15.44 28.77
C GLY A 141 -31.90 14.09 28.50
N ALA A 142 -31.42 12.99 29.09
CA ALA A 142 -32.13 11.71 29.04
C ALA A 142 -31.75 10.84 30.23
N SER A 143 -32.59 10.86 31.26
CA SER A 143 -32.72 9.76 32.21
C SER A 143 -33.34 8.56 31.48
N ASP A 144 -32.70 7.40 31.61
CA ASP A 144 -33.30 6.08 31.90
C ASP A 144 -32.68 4.93 31.09
N GLY A 145 -32.43 3.79 31.75
CA GLY A 145 -32.24 2.49 31.11
C GLY A 145 -30.82 1.99 30.86
N SER A 146 -30.46 0.92 31.57
CA SER A 146 -29.25 0.10 31.45
C SER A 146 -29.01 -0.51 30.06
N ASN A 147 -27.75 -0.57 29.60
CA ASN A 147 -27.05 -1.84 29.37
C ASN A 147 -25.54 -1.62 29.11
N GLY A 148 -24.70 -2.32 29.87
CA GLY A 148 -23.25 -2.31 29.70
C GLY A 148 -22.84 -3.15 28.49
N GLY A 149 -22.65 -2.50 27.35
CA GLY A 149 -21.93 -3.04 26.20
C GLY A 149 -20.65 -2.26 25.99
N THR A 150 -19.51 -2.95 25.98
CA THR A 150 -18.21 -2.46 25.53
C THR A 150 -18.27 -2.17 24.03
N ASN A 151 -18.97 -1.09 23.66
CA ASN A 151 -18.89 -0.50 22.35
C ASN A 151 -17.51 0.14 22.24
N SER A 152 -16.61 -0.55 21.53
CA SER A 152 -15.46 0.05 20.86
C SER A 152 -15.92 1.41 20.32
N ILE A 153 -15.27 2.47 20.78
CA ILE A 153 -15.55 3.83 20.36
C ILE A 153 -15.27 3.88 18.85
N GLN A 154 -16.30 3.61 18.05
CA GLN A 154 -16.36 4.12 16.69
C GLN A 154 -16.38 5.63 16.88
N LEU A 155 -15.23 6.26 16.62
CA LEU A 155 -15.20 7.66 16.30
C LEU A 155 -16.25 7.84 15.22
N SER A 156 -17.37 8.48 15.55
CA SER A 156 -18.32 8.94 14.55
C SER A 156 -17.56 9.94 13.69
N THR A 157 -17.10 9.45 12.55
CA THR A 157 -16.42 10.12 11.44
C THR A 157 -17.34 11.18 10.84
N ASN A 158 -17.56 12.26 11.56
CA ASN A 158 -18.12 13.51 11.02
C ASN A 158 -17.04 14.56 10.75
N ASN A 159 -15.76 14.21 10.97
CA ASN A 159 -14.60 14.94 10.49
C ASN A 159 -13.81 14.03 9.53
N ASP A 160 -14.48 13.49 8.52
CA ASP A 160 -13.76 13.09 7.31
C ASP A 160 -13.16 14.37 6.75
N THR A 161 -11.86 14.62 6.99
CA THR A 161 -11.10 15.45 6.06
C THR A 161 -11.38 14.87 4.69
N SER A 162 -12.23 15.58 3.94
CA SER A 162 -12.73 15.03 2.69
C SER A 162 -11.52 14.70 1.85
N ILE A 163 -11.43 13.48 1.33
CA ILE A 163 -10.38 13.07 0.39
C ILE A 163 -10.20 14.13 -0.72
N ASN A 164 -11.29 14.80 -1.07
CA ASN A 164 -11.34 15.97 -1.95
C ASN A 164 -10.47 17.16 -1.50
N GLN A 165 -10.42 17.52 -0.22
CA GLN A 165 -9.53 18.57 0.28
C GLN A 165 -8.05 18.21 0.10
N VAL A 166 -7.70 16.95 0.40
CA VAL A 166 -6.32 16.46 0.20
C VAL A 166 -5.95 16.50 -1.28
N ILE A 167 -6.85 16.00 -2.14
CA ILE A 167 -6.65 16.00 -3.59
C ILE A 167 -6.53 17.44 -4.14
N ARG A 168 -7.38 18.38 -3.68
CA ARG A 168 -7.27 19.80 -4.06
C ARG A 168 -5.93 20.38 -3.64
N THR A 169 -5.47 20.10 -2.43
CA THR A 169 -4.15 20.55 -1.94
C THR A 169 -3.01 20.00 -2.80
N ILE A 170 -3.09 18.72 -3.20
CA ILE A 170 -2.12 18.07 -4.09
C ILE A 170 -2.12 18.77 -5.47
N GLN A 171 -3.29 19.06 -6.01
CA GLN A 171 -3.44 19.73 -7.31
C GLN A 171 -2.94 21.19 -7.29
N GLU A 172 -3.28 21.95 -6.24
CA GLU A 172 -2.80 23.33 -6.06
C GLU A 172 -1.27 23.40 -5.98
N LYS A 173 -0.66 22.40 -5.33
CA LYS A 173 0.80 22.27 -5.22
C LYS A 173 1.46 21.55 -6.40
N ARG A 174 0.69 21.10 -7.40
CA ARG A 174 1.17 20.34 -8.58
C ARG A 174 2.01 19.11 -8.18
N LEU A 175 1.49 18.35 -7.23
CA LEU A 175 2.09 17.10 -6.72
C LEU A 175 1.48 15.85 -7.37
N ASP A 176 0.86 15.99 -8.54
CA ASP A 176 0.36 14.88 -9.35
C ASP A 176 1.49 14.17 -10.14
N PRO A 177 1.40 12.85 -10.37
CA PRO A 177 0.37 11.92 -9.87
C PRO A 177 0.55 11.57 -8.38
N CYS A 178 -0.52 11.14 -7.73
CA CYS A 178 -0.48 10.68 -6.33
C CYS A 178 -1.08 9.27 -6.17
N ILE A 179 -0.57 8.52 -5.19
CA ILE A 179 -1.08 7.19 -4.81
C ILE A 179 -1.62 7.30 -3.39
N ILE A 180 -2.89 6.90 -3.22
CA ILE A 180 -3.56 6.91 -1.91
C ILE A 180 -3.76 5.47 -1.48
N PHE A 181 -3.21 5.12 -0.31
CA PHE A 181 -3.33 3.79 0.26
C PHE A 181 -4.47 3.74 1.28
N SER A 182 -5.34 2.75 1.15
CA SER A 182 -6.21 2.26 2.22
C SER A 182 -6.02 0.75 2.37
N PHE A 183 -6.21 0.26 3.59
CA PHE A 183 -6.14 -1.17 3.91
C PHE A 183 -7.43 -1.94 3.59
N SER A 184 -8.51 -1.24 3.26
CA SER A 184 -9.81 -1.83 2.93
C SER A 184 -10.14 -1.69 1.45
N LYS A 185 -10.41 -2.82 0.78
CA LYS A 185 -10.84 -2.83 -0.64
C LYS A 185 -12.05 -1.93 -0.87
N ARG A 186 -13.01 -1.99 0.06
CA ARG A 186 -14.24 -1.18 0.04
C ARG A 186 -13.94 0.31 0.18
N GLU A 187 -13.01 0.69 1.05
CA GLU A 187 -12.65 2.09 1.23
C GLU A 187 -11.95 2.67 0.00
N CYS A 188 -11.11 1.88 -0.69
CA CYS A 188 -10.48 2.30 -1.95
C CYS A 188 -11.54 2.70 -3.00
N GLU A 189 -12.59 1.89 -3.18
CA GLU A 189 -13.70 2.20 -4.10
C GLU A 189 -14.52 3.40 -3.61
N GLN A 190 -14.79 3.48 -2.29
CA GLN A 190 -15.53 4.60 -1.69
C GLN A 190 -14.79 5.92 -1.89
N TYR A 191 -13.48 5.97 -1.63
CA TYR A 191 -12.69 7.18 -1.86
C TYR A 191 -12.69 7.59 -3.33
N ALA A 192 -12.54 6.65 -4.26
CA ALA A 192 -12.63 6.94 -5.69
C ALA A 192 -14.00 7.51 -6.09
N SER A 193 -15.09 7.00 -5.49
CA SER A 193 -16.45 7.51 -5.73
C SER A 193 -16.67 8.93 -5.21
N GLN A 194 -15.99 9.31 -4.12
CA GLN A 194 -16.07 10.64 -3.53
C GLN A 194 -15.29 11.70 -4.31
N VAL A 195 -14.29 11.29 -5.10
CA VAL A 195 -13.54 12.24 -5.93
C VAL A 195 -14.47 12.80 -7.00
N GLU A 196 -14.58 14.13 -7.08
CA GLU A 196 -15.42 14.83 -8.07
C GLU A 196 -14.61 15.42 -9.24
N LEU A 197 -13.28 15.55 -9.08
CA LEU A 197 -12.40 16.18 -10.05
C LEU A 197 -12.14 15.31 -11.29
N ASN A 198 -11.77 15.96 -12.40
CA ASN A 198 -11.34 15.29 -13.62
C ASN A 198 -9.91 15.72 -13.93
N PHE A 199 -9.00 14.74 -14.02
CA PHE A 199 -7.58 14.96 -14.26
C PHE A 199 -7.19 14.79 -15.73
N CYS A 200 -8.11 14.32 -16.58
CA CYS A 200 -7.83 14.03 -17.98
C CYS A 200 -8.41 15.07 -18.96
N ASN A 201 -7.57 15.52 -19.88
CA ASN A 201 -8.01 16.31 -21.03
C ASN A 201 -8.72 15.44 -22.08
N SER A 202 -9.25 16.07 -23.13
CA SER A 202 -10.03 15.38 -24.17
C SER A 202 -9.20 14.42 -25.02
N GLN A 203 -7.90 14.68 -25.21
CA GLN A 203 -7.01 13.80 -25.96
C GLN A 203 -6.63 12.56 -25.12
N GLU A 204 -6.29 12.76 -23.85
CA GLU A 204 -6.01 11.68 -22.90
C GLU A 204 -7.22 10.74 -22.76
N ARG A 205 -8.43 11.30 -22.65
CA ARG A 205 -9.67 10.50 -22.62
C ARG A 205 -9.83 9.61 -23.84
N LYS A 206 -9.53 10.11 -25.04
CA LYS A 206 -9.58 9.31 -26.27
C LYS A 206 -8.52 8.20 -26.25
N LEU A 207 -7.31 8.51 -25.76
CA LEU A 207 -6.24 7.53 -25.63
C LEU A 207 -6.60 6.42 -24.63
N ILE A 208 -7.09 6.79 -23.46
CA ILE A 208 -7.55 5.87 -22.40
C ILE A 208 -8.66 4.97 -22.95
N HIS A 209 -9.66 5.54 -23.62
CA HIS A 209 -10.73 4.76 -24.24
C HIS A 209 -10.21 3.76 -25.27
N ARG A 210 -9.27 4.17 -26.13
CA ARG A 210 -8.67 3.27 -27.13
C ARG A 210 -7.90 2.13 -26.47
N ILE A 211 -7.07 2.42 -25.47
CA ILE A 211 -6.29 1.41 -24.75
C ILE A 211 -7.22 0.44 -24.01
N PHE A 212 -8.21 0.96 -23.28
CA PHE A 212 -9.18 0.16 -22.55
C PHE A 212 -9.97 -0.76 -23.48
N THR A 213 -10.46 -0.24 -24.60
CA THR A 213 -11.20 -1.01 -25.60
C THR A 213 -10.32 -2.12 -26.20
N ASN A 214 -9.06 -1.84 -26.51
CA ASN A 214 -8.14 -2.86 -27.00
C ASN A 214 -7.89 -3.97 -25.96
N ALA A 215 -7.78 -3.62 -24.68
CA ALA A 215 -7.60 -4.60 -23.60
C ALA A 215 -8.85 -5.46 -23.40
N ILE A 216 -10.03 -4.85 -23.38
CA ILE A 216 -11.30 -5.56 -23.16
C ILE A 216 -11.68 -6.46 -24.34
N ASN A 217 -11.19 -6.15 -25.55
CA ASN A 217 -11.48 -6.93 -26.75
C ASN A 217 -10.89 -8.34 -26.73
N ILE A 218 -9.92 -8.60 -25.85
CA ILE A 218 -9.36 -9.94 -25.63
C ILE A 218 -10.38 -10.84 -24.91
N LEU A 219 -11.28 -10.24 -24.11
CA LEU A 219 -12.31 -10.95 -23.36
C LEU A 219 -13.49 -11.33 -24.26
N LYS A 220 -14.25 -12.35 -23.84
CA LYS A 220 -15.53 -12.71 -24.47
C LYS A 220 -16.56 -11.63 -24.23
N GLN A 221 -17.59 -11.57 -25.07
CA GLN A 221 -18.62 -10.53 -24.99
C GLN A 221 -19.30 -10.48 -23.61
N GLU A 222 -19.64 -11.63 -23.04
CA GLU A 222 -20.26 -11.76 -21.71
C GLU A 222 -19.39 -11.15 -20.60
N ASP A 223 -18.07 -11.36 -20.66
CA ASP A 223 -17.11 -10.86 -19.67
C ASP A 223 -16.93 -9.33 -19.77
N ARG A 224 -17.12 -8.75 -20.97
CA ARG A 224 -17.06 -7.29 -21.18
C ARG A 224 -18.23 -6.57 -20.51
N GLU A 225 -19.36 -7.25 -20.35
CA GLU A 225 -20.59 -6.69 -19.79
C GLU A 225 -20.65 -6.81 -18.25
N LEU A 226 -19.63 -7.41 -17.63
CA LEU A 226 -19.55 -7.52 -16.18
C LEU A 226 -19.58 -6.14 -15.49
N PRO A 227 -20.39 -5.97 -14.42
CA PRO A 227 -20.53 -4.68 -13.74
C PRO A 227 -19.20 -4.10 -13.26
N GLN A 228 -18.27 -4.94 -12.80
CA GLN A 228 -16.95 -4.50 -12.35
C GLN A 228 -16.15 -3.81 -13.46
N VAL A 229 -16.20 -4.35 -14.67
CA VAL A 229 -15.50 -3.84 -15.83
C VAL A 229 -16.16 -2.55 -16.35
N GLN A 230 -17.49 -2.50 -16.32
CA GLN A 230 -18.23 -1.30 -16.72
C GLN A 230 -18.07 -0.15 -15.72
N ASN A 231 -18.04 -0.45 -14.42
CA ASN A 231 -17.95 0.56 -13.36
C ASN A 231 -16.56 1.19 -13.26
N ILE A 232 -15.48 0.48 -13.64
CA ILE A 232 -14.11 1.03 -13.55
C ILE A 232 -13.82 2.05 -14.66
N PHE A 233 -14.44 1.89 -15.84
CA PHE A 233 -14.11 2.69 -17.02
C PHE A 233 -14.37 4.20 -16.84
N PRO A 234 -15.51 4.65 -16.26
CA PRO A 234 -15.74 6.06 -15.97
C PRO A 234 -14.68 6.70 -15.06
N TYR A 235 -14.12 5.96 -14.10
CA TYR A 235 -13.04 6.46 -13.24
C TYR A 235 -11.76 6.66 -14.04
N LEU A 236 -11.39 5.68 -14.88
CA LEU A 236 -10.20 5.78 -15.73
C LEU A 236 -10.31 6.96 -16.70
N GLN A 237 -11.49 7.22 -17.29
CA GLN A 237 -11.70 8.39 -18.15
C GLN A 237 -11.53 9.74 -17.42
N ARG A 238 -11.63 9.74 -16.09
CA ARG A 238 -11.39 10.92 -15.26
C ARG A 238 -9.96 10.99 -14.72
N GLY A 239 -9.11 10.01 -15.04
CA GLY A 239 -7.73 9.90 -14.55
C GLY A 239 -7.64 9.30 -13.14
N ILE A 240 -8.65 8.56 -12.70
CA ILE A 240 -8.70 7.93 -11.38
C ILE A 240 -8.57 6.42 -11.56
N GLY A 241 -7.54 5.83 -10.94
CA GLY A 241 -7.32 4.39 -10.90
C GLY A 241 -7.69 3.81 -9.54
N ILE A 242 -8.30 2.63 -9.54
CA ILE A 242 -8.53 1.81 -8.34
C ILE A 242 -7.69 0.55 -8.49
N HIS A 243 -6.96 0.17 -7.45
CA HIS A 243 -6.14 -1.05 -7.45
C HIS A 243 -6.23 -1.76 -6.11
N HIS A 244 -6.74 -2.99 -6.12
CA HIS A 244 -6.71 -3.93 -5.00
C HIS A 244 -6.88 -5.37 -5.51
N SER A 245 -6.58 -6.36 -4.67
CA SER A 245 -6.67 -7.80 -5.00
C SER A 245 -8.10 -8.33 -5.16
N GLY A 246 -9.08 -7.48 -5.40
CA GLY A 246 -10.48 -7.88 -5.67
C GLY A 246 -10.96 -7.51 -7.08
N LEU A 247 -10.11 -6.82 -7.84
CA LEU A 247 -10.28 -6.54 -9.26
C LEU A 247 -9.76 -7.70 -10.11
#